data_AF-A0A536L1B7-F1
#
_entry.id   AF-A0A536L1B7-F1
#
_cell.length_a   1.000
_cell.length_b   1.000
_cell.length_c   1.000
_cell.angle_alpha   90.00
_cell.angle_beta   90.00
_cell.angle_gamma   90.00
#
_symmetry.space_group_name_H-M   'P 1'
#
loop_
_entity.id
_entity.type
_entity.pdbx_description
1 polymer ?
#
loop_
_entity_poly.entity_id
_entity_poly.type
_entity_poly.pdbx_seq_one_letter_code
_entity_poly.pdbx_strand_id
1 'polypeptide(L)'
;MTLRRALAVLGIGIAGAQAGHLVAYELRFGVAAPALQSTGAHAYFPALAKTGVGLAALALLASLLVVAAARIVAGRRVQPGTSPSFVRLLAVVYTIQLACFAGQETAEALLGGTHASSAPLLIMWGTAGQLPVALAAALALRWLGLHLEPAIAVLRLGLAPAVRCIPVAVASPTWPLSRGLAPVRVVASSHLRGPPSF
;
A
#
# COMPACT_ATOMS: atom_id res chain seq x y z
N MET A 1 0.13 -13.05 -10.18
CA MET A 1 0.62 -12.24 -9.05
C MET A 1 1.95 -11.66 -9.49
N THR A 2 2.19 -10.35 -9.39
CA THR A 2 3.48 -9.78 -9.80
C THR A 2 4.57 -10.17 -8.79
N LEU A 3 5.83 -10.27 -9.24
CA LEU A 3 6.96 -10.62 -8.36
C LEU A 3 7.04 -9.70 -7.13
N ARG A 4 6.83 -8.40 -7.30
CA ARG A 4 6.82 -7.43 -6.20
C ARG A 4 5.75 -7.75 -5.14
N ARG A 5 4.55 -8.13 -5.58
CA ARG A 5 3.48 -8.54 -4.66
C ARG A 5 3.83 -9.86 -3.97
N ALA A 6 4.48 -10.80 -4.66
CA ALA A 6 4.97 -12.03 -4.05
C ALA A 6 6.01 -11.76 -2.95
N LEU A 7 6.98 -10.92 -3.22
CA LEU A 7 8.00 -10.52 -2.23
C LEU A 7 7.38 -9.78 -1.05
N ALA A 8 6.40 -8.90 -1.28
CA ALA A 8 5.69 -8.21 -0.20
C ALA A 8 4.90 -9.17 0.69
N VAL A 9 4.17 -10.12 0.10
CA VAL A 9 3.42 -11.15 0.84
C VAL A 9 4.38 -12.04 1.64
N LEU A 10 5.48 -12.46 1.02
CA LEU A 10 6.50 -13.28 1.68
C LEU A 10 7.14 -12.53 2.85
N GLY A 11 7.60 -11.30 2.64
CA GLY A 11 8.24 -10.48 3.67
C GLY A 11 7.30 -10.19 4.83
N ILE A 12 6.04 -9.82 4.56
CA ILE A 12 5.03 -9.60 5.60
C ILE A 12 4.67 -10.91 6.31
N GLY A 13 4.62 -12.04 5.59
CA GLY A 13 4.42 -13.36 6.19
C GLY A 13 5.52 -13.70 7.20
N ILE A 14 6.79 -13.61 6.79
CA ILE A 14 7.94 -13.92 7.65
C ILE A 14 8.02 -12.96 8.84
N ALA A 15 7.85 -11.65 8.62
CA ALA A 15 7.88 -10.66 9.70
C ALA A 15 6.70 -10.85 10.68
N GLY A 16 5.50 -11.12 10.16
CA GLY A 16 4.32 -11.40 10.96
C GLY A 16 4.45 -12.70 11.77
N ALA A 17 5.24 -13.68 11.32
CA ALA A 17 5.47 -14.92 12.05
C ALA A 17 6.03 -14.66 13.45
N GLN A 18 6.89 -13.64 13.58
CA GLN A 18 7.49 -13.23 14.86
C GLN A 18 6.45 -12.61 15.78
N ALA A 19 5.58 -11.75 15.25
CA ALA A 19 4.48 -11.19 16.03
C ALA A 19 3.50 -12.29 16.48
N GLY A 20 3.19 -13.26 15.63
CA GLY A 20 2.34 -14.39 16.02
C GLY A 20 3.01 -15.32 17.04
N HIS A 21 4.34 -15.43 16.99
CA HIS A 21 5.11 -16.20 17.98
C HIS A 21 5.05 -15.52 19.36
N LEU A 22 5.16 -14.19 19.44
CA LEU A 22 4.88 -13.43 20.67
C LEU A 22 3.49 -13.73 21.22
N VAL A 23 2.45 -13.64 20.38
CA VAL A 23 1.08 -13.90 20.80
C VAL A 23 0.94 -15.33 21.32
N ALA A 24 1.51 -16.32 20.63
CA ALA A 24 1.49 -17.72 21.08
C ALA A 24 2.16 -17.88 22.46
N TYR A 25 3.31 -17.25 22.69
CA TYR A 25 4.03 -17.34 23.96
C TYR A 25 3.30 -16.62 25.09
N GLU A 26 2.78 -15.42 24.85
CA GLU A 26 1.96 -14.70 25.83
C GLU A 26 0.72 -15.50 26.22
N LEU A 27 0.05 -16.13 25.25
CA LEU A 27 -1.10 -17.00 25.52
C LEU A 27 -0.71 -18.27 26.29
N ARG A 28 0.47 -18.84 26.02
CA ARG A 28 0.93 -20.09 26.62
C ARG A 28 1.54 -19.92 28.01
N PHE A 29 2.29 -18.85 28.22
CA PHE A 29 3.15 -18.65 29.39
C PHE A 29 2.80 -17.40 30.20
N GLY A 30 1.91 -16.53 29.68
CA GLY A 30 1.48 -15.31 30.36
C GLY A 30 2.66 -14.42 30.75
N VAL A 31 2.65 -13.95 32.00
CA VAL A 31 3.68 -13.04 32.54
C VAL A 31 5.11 -13.57 32.47
N ALA A 32 5.30 -14.88 32.29
CA ALA A 32 6.63 -15.48 32.13
C ALA A 32 7.17 -15.41 30.68
N ALA A 33 6.31 -15.10 29.70
CA ALA A 33 6.67 -15.07 28.29
C ALA A 33 7.89 -14.17 27.98
N PRO A 34 7.98 -12.93 28.49
CA PRO A 34 9.13 -12.07 28.20
C PRO A 34 10.46 -12.64 28.71
N ALA A 35 10.45 -13.31 29.87
CA ALA A 35 11.66 -13.93 30.42
C ALA A 35 12.08 -15.18 29.62
N LEU A 36 11.12 -15.99 29.19
CA LEU A 36 11.36 -17.17 28.35
C LEU A 36 11.83 -16.78 26.94
N GLN A 37 11.32 -15.68 26.40
CA GLN A 37 11.69 -15.18 25.07
C GLN A 37 12.97 -14.33 25.04
N SER A 38 13.54 -14.00 26.20
CA SER A 38 14.79 -13.21 26.28
C SER A 38 15.99 -14.04 26.74
N THR A 39 15.82 -15.35 26.89
CA THR A 39 16.85 -16.28 27.37
C THR A 39 17.16 -17.37 26.35
N GLY A 40 18.35 -17.95 26.46
CA GLY A 40 18.80 -19.03 25.58
C GLY A 40 18.78 -18.67 24.09
N ALA A 41 18.26 -19.58 23.27
CA ALA A 41 18.18 -19.41 21.83
C ALA A 41 17.31 -18.21 21.41
N HIS A 42 16.41 -17.73 22.27
CA HIS A 42 15.48 -16.64 21.94
C HIS A 42 16.02 -15.23 22.27
N ALA A 43 17.25 -15.07 22.77
CA ALA A 43 17.76 -13.75 23.16
C ALA A 43 17.73 -12.67 22.03
N TYR A 44 17.66 -13.09 20.76
CA TYR A 44 17.50 -12.18 19.61
C TYR A 44 16.10 -11.57 19.48
N PHE A 45 15.10 -12.19 20.11
CA PHE A 45 13.68 -11.93 19.87
C PHE A 45 13.23 -10.51 20.24
N PRO A 46 13.62 -9.93 21.40
CA PRO A 46 13.21 -8.58 21.76
C PRO A 46 13.70 -7.52 20.76
N ALA A 47 14.94 -7.67 20.26
CA ALA A 47 15.50 -6.77 19.26
C ALA A 47 14.78 -6.91 17.91
N LEU A 48 14.49 -8.14 17.50
CA LEU A 48 13.74 -8.44 16.27
C LEU A 48 12.32 -7.86 16.32
N ALA A 49 11.61 -8.07 17.44
CA ALA A 49 10.25 -7.55 17.64
C ALA A 49 10.21 -6.02 17.60
N LYS A 50 11.09 -5.35 18.36
CA LYS A 50 11.17 -3.88 18.39
C LYS A 50 11.47 -3.31 17.00
N THR A 51 12.44 -3.90 16.29
CA THR A 51 12.82 -3.46 14.95
C THR A 51 11.69 -3.71 13.95
N GLY A 52 11.03 -4.87 14.01
CA GLY A 52 9.91 -5.21 13.15
C GLY A 52 8.72 -4.26 13.32
N VAL A 53 8.35 -3.94 14.55
CA VAL A 53 7.29 -2.95 14.85
C VAL A 53 7.68 -1.57 14.33
N GLY A 54 8.92 -1.13 14.56
CA GLY A 54 9.41 0.15 14.06
C GLY A 54 9.36 0.25 12.53
N LEU A 55 9.80 -0.79 11.83
CA LEU A 55 9.74 -0.86 10.36
C LEU A 55 8.30 -0.88 9.84
N ALA A 56 7.40 -1.62 10.51
CA ALA A 56 5.99 -1.68 10.14
C ALA A 56 5.31 -0.30 10.31
N ALA A 57 5.58 0.39 11.42
CA ALA A 57 5.07 1.74 11.68
C ALA A 57 5.59 2.74 10.63
N LEU A 58 6.88 2.70 10.31
CA LEU A 58 7.48 3.53 9.27
C LEU A 58 6.87 3.27 7.89
N ALA A 59 6.70 2.00 7.52
CA ALA A 59 6.10 1.63 6.25
C ALA A 59 4.64 2.10 6.13
N LEU A 60 3.87 2.02 7.23
CA LEU A 60 2.50 2.53 7.28
C LEU A 60 2.47 4.05 7.12
N LEU A 61 3.31 4.78 7.87
CA LEU A 61 3.41 6.24 7.77
C LEU A 61 3.80 6.69 6.36
N ALA A 62 4.83 6.06 5.76
CA ALA A 62 5.24 6.34 4.40
C ALA A 62 4.10 6.09 3.40
N SER A 63 3.35 5.00 3.56
CA SER A 63 2.22 4.68 2.69
C SER A 63 1.10 5.70 2.82
N LEU A 64 0.80 6.15 4.04
CA LEU A 64 -0.19 7.21 4.30
C LEU A 64 0.24 8.54 3.68
N LEU A 65 1.52 8.91 3.81
CA LEU A 65 2.08 10.12 3.20
C LEU A 65 1.99 10.08 1.68
N VAL A 66 2.31 8.95 1.05
CA VAL A 66 2.18 8.77 -0.41
C VAL A 66 0.72 8.94 -0.85
N VAL A 67 -0.23 8.31 -0.14
CA VAL A 67 -1.66 8.44 -0.44
C VAL A 67 -2.16 9.88 -0.23
N ALA A 68 -1.71 10.56 0.82
CA ALA A 68 -2.05 11.96 1.07
C ALA A 68 -1.49 12.89 -0.01
N ALA A 69 -0.22 12.74 -0.37
CA ALA A 69 0.41 13.50 -1.44
C ALA A 69 -0.32 13.29 -2.78
N ALA A 70 -0.71 12.05 -3.11
CA ALA A 70 -1.47 11.76 -4.32
C ALA A 70 -2.83 12.45 -4.33
N ARG A 71 -3.52 12.55 -3.20
CA ARG A 71 -4.80 13.30 -3.09
C ARG A 71 -4.60 14.79 -3.32
N ILE A 72 -3.52 15.37 -2.80
CA ILE A 72 -3.16 16.78 -3.01
C ILE A 72 -2.89 17.02 -4.50
N VAL A 73 -2.05 16.20 -5.14
CA VAL A 73 -1.71 16.31 -6.57
C VAL A 73 -2.93 16.11 -7.47
N ALA A 74 -3.81 15.16 -7.15
CA ALA A 74 -5.03 14.92 -7.93
C ALA A 74 -6.10 16.00 -7.76
N GLY A 75 -6.05 16.78 -6.67
CA GLY A 75 -7.12 17.69 -6.24
C GLY A 75 -8.43 16.99 -5.86
N ARG A 76 -8.40 15.65 -5.71
CA ARG A 76 -9.58 14.83 -5.41
C ARG A 76 -9.19 13.51 -4.75
N ARG A 77 -10.18 12.75 -4.28
CA ARG A 77 -9.95 11.38 -3.81
C ARG A 77 -9.44 10.50 -4.95
N VAL A 78 -8.35 9.78 -4.70
CA VAL A 78 -7.82 8.77 -5.62
C VAL A 78 -8.72 7.54 -5.59
N GLN A 79 -9.17 7.10 -6.76
CA GLN A 79 -10.03 5.93 -6.86
C GLN A 79 -9.24 4.66 -6.46
N PRO A 80 -9.78 3.81 -5.58
CA PRO A 80 -9.12 2.57 -5.20
C PRO A 80 -8.92 1.64 -6.41
N GLY A 81 -7.81 0.92 -6.42
CA GLY A 81 -7.49 -0.07 -7.44
C GLY A 81 -8.20 -1.40 -7.24
N THR A 82 -7.77 -2.43 -7.99
CA THR A 82 -8.26 -3.79 -7.79
C THR A 82 -7.51 -4.49 -6.65
N SER A 83 -8.26 -5.16 -5.79
CA SER A 83 -7.73 -5.88 -4.64
C SER A 83 -7.53 -7.37 -4.94
N PRO A 84 -6.44 -8.00 -4.47
CA PRO A 84 -6.41 -9.46 -4.38
C PRO A 84 -7.51 -9.97 -3.43
N SER A 85 -7.93 -11.24 -3.61
CA SER A 85 -8.89 -11.90 -2.72
C SER A 85 -8.35 -11.97 -1.28
N PHE A 86 -9.17 -11.53 -0.33
CA PHE A 86 -8.82 -11.55 1.10
C PHE A 86 -8.54 -12.97 1.59
N VAL A 87 -9.42 -13.93 1.26
CA VAL A 87 -9.28 -15.33 1.67
C VAL A 87 -7.98 -15.92 1.13
N ARG A 88 -7.62 -15.60 -0.13
CA ARG A 88 -6.35 -16.05 -0.72
C ARG A 88 -5.14 -15.45 -0.02
N LEU A 89 -5.16 -14.15 0.30
CA LEU A 89 -4.08 -13.50 1.05
C LEU A 89 -3.94 -14.11 2.43
N LEU A 90 -5.05 -14.26 3.15
CA LEU A 90 -5.08 -14.85 4.48
C LEU A 90 -4.48 -16.25 4.47
N ALA A 91 -4.94 -17.13 3.56
CA ALA A 91 -4.44 -18.49 3.46
C ALA A 91 -2.92 -18.52 3.20
N VAL A 92 -2.41 -17.72 2.26
CA VAL A 92 -0.97 -17.69 1.95
C VAL A 92 -0.15 -17.16 3.12
N VAL A 93 -0.55 -16.03 3.70
CA VAL A 93 0.17 -15.40 4.81
C VAL A 93 0.15 -16.32 6.05
N TYR A 94 -1.01 -16.88 6.38
CA TYR A 94 -1.16 -17.82 7.48
C TYR A 94 -0.27 -19.06 7.31
N THR A 95 -0.25 -19.66 6.11
CA THR A 95 0.60 -20.83 5.85
C THR A 95 2.08 -20.51 6.00
N ILE A 96 2.54 -19.35 5.49
CA ILE A 96 3.93 -18.91 5.67
C ILE A 96 4.24 -18.75 7.16
N GLN A 97 3.38 -18.05 7.89
CA GLN A 97 3.54 -17.79 9.32
C GLN A 97 3.58 -19.07 10.16
N LEU A 98 2.65 -19.99 9.90
CA LEU A 98 2.58 -21.28 10.60
C LEU A 98 3.81 -22.15 10.30
N ALA A 99 4.28 -22.17 9.05
CA ALA A 99 5.49 -22.89 8.66
C ALA A 99 6.74 -22.29 9.33
N CYS A 100 6.86 -20.96 9.38
CA CYS A 100 7.94 -20.29 10.11
C CYS A 100 7.89 -20.63 11.61
N PHE A 101 6.72 -20.55 12.24
CA PHE A 101 6.55 -20.88 13.66
C PHE A 101 6.98 -22.32 13.96
N ALA A 102 6.45 -23.30 13.21
CA ALA A 102 6.80 -24.70 13.41
C ALA A 102 8.30 -24.96 13.16
N GLY A 103 8.87 -24.31 12.14
CA GLY A 103 10.30 -24.40 11.82
C GLY A 103 11.19 -23.83 12.92
N GLN A 104 10.83 -22.66 13.47
CA GLN A 104 11.56 -22.02 14.58
C GLN A 104 11.53 -22.89 15.84
N GLU A 105 10.35 -23.31 16.30
CA GLU A 105 10.21 -24.14 17.50
C GLU A 105 10.96 -25.48 17.36
N THR A 106 10.94 -26.07 16.16
CA THR A 106 11.68 -27.31 15.90
C THR A 106 13.18 -27.08 15.90
N ALA A 107 13.66 -26.03 15.23
CA ALA A 107 15.08 -25.70 15.17
C ALA A 107 15.65 -25.33 16.55
N GLU A 108 14.90 -24.55 17.33
CA GLU A 108 15.29 -24.13 18.67
C GLU A 108 15.31 -25.31 19.64
N ALA A 109 14.36 -26.25 19.54
CA ALA A 109 14.40 -27.48 20.32
C ALA A 109 15.65 -28.31 20.01
N LEU A 110 15.99 -28.47 18.72
CA LEU A 110 17.19 -29.19 18.27
C LEU A 110 18.48 -28.52 18.78
N LEU A 111 18.58 -27.19 18.64
CA LEU A 111 19.76 -26.43 19.09
C LEU A 111 19.89 -26.42 20.62
N GLY A 112 18.77 -26.45 21.34
CA GLY A 112 18.74 -26.53 22.80
C GLY A 112 18.94 -27.95 23.37
N GLY A 113 19.09 -28.97 22.51
CA GLY A 113 19.20 -30.36 22.94
C GLY A 113 17.93 -30.91 23.62
N THR A 114 16.77 -30.33 23.31
CA THR A 114 15.47 -30.71 23.86
C THR A 114 14.61 -31.39 22.79
N HIS A 115 13.58 -32.10 23.21
CA HIS A 115 12.63 -32.69 22.27
C HIS A 115 11.69 -31.62 21.70
N ALA A 116 11.56 -31.59 20.37
CA ALA A 116 10.58 -30.75 19.70
C ALA A 116 9.16 -31.06 20.20
N SER A 117 8.34 -30.02 20.33
CA SER A 117 6.93 -30.18 20.68
C SER A 117 6.23 -31.09 19.68
N SER A 118 5.24 -31.85 20.13
CA SER A 118 4.45 -32.72 19.24
C SER A 118 3.74 -31.89 18.17
N ALA A 119 3.54 -32.48 16.98
CA ALA A 119 2.88 -31.79 15.86
C ALA A 119 1.51 -31.19 16.23
N PRO A 120 0.63 -31.87 17.00
CA PRO A 120 -0.63 -31.28 17.44
C PRO A 120 -0.44 -30.01 18.30
N LEU A 121 0.56 -29.98 19.19
CA LEU A 121 0.84 -28.80 20.01
C LEU A 121 1.39 -27.65 19.18
N LEU A 122 2.27 -27.93 18.20
CA LEU A 122 2.79 -26.91 17.27
C LEU A 122 1.66 -26.30 16.44
N ILE A 123 0.74 -27.13 15.92
CA ILE A 123 -0.40 -26.65 15.14
C ILE A 123 -1.34 -25.84 16.03
N MET A 124 -1.65 -26.31 17.24
CA MET A 124 -2.56 -25.62 18.16
C MET A 124 -2.04 -24.24 18.55
N TRP A 125 -0.83 -24.16 19.10
CA TRP A 125 -0.23 -22.89 19.53
C TRP A 125 0.13 -21.99 18.35
N GLY A 126 0.62 -22.58 17.25
CA GLY A 126 0.86 -21.87 16.01
C GLY A 126 -0.42 -21.25 15.47
N THR A 127 -1.54 -21.97 15.47
CA THR A 127 -2.83 -21.40 15.02
C THR A 127 -3.28 -20.26 15.93
N ALA A 128 -3.21 -20.46 17.25
CA ALA A 128 -3.63 -19.47 18.24
C ALA A 128 -2.85 -18.15 18.14
N GLY A 129 -1.54 -18.22 17.90
CA GLY A 129 -0.70 -17.03 17.74
C GLY A 129 -0.72 -16.44 16.33
N GLN A 130 -0.61 -17.27 15.30
CA GLN A 130 -0.41 -16.82 13.93
C GLN A 130 -1.70 -16.35 13.25
N LEU A 131 -2.86 -16.97 13.52
CA LEU A 131 -4.09 -16.62 12.81
C LEU A 131 -4.53 -15.16 13.03
N PRO A 132 -4.55 -14.60 14.25
CA PRO A 132 -4.87 -13.18 14.47
C PRO A 132 -3.93 -12.24 13.71
N VAL A 133 -2.64 -12.57 13.67
CA VAL A 133 -1.62 -11.76 12.99
C VAL A 133 -1.75 -11.88 11.47
N ALA A 134 -2.03 -13.07 10.95
CA ALA A 134 -2.30 -13.31 9.53
C ALA A 134 -3.53 -12.52 9.06
N LEU A 135 -4.58 -12.42 9.88
CA LEU A 135 -5.76 -11.60 9.59
C LEU A 135 -5.39 -10.12 9.45
N ALA A 136 -4.67 -9.56 10.43
CA ALA A 136 -4.23 -8.18 10.40
C ALA A 136 -3.31 -7.90 9.20
N ALA A 137 -2.36 -8.80 8.93
CA ALA A 137 -1.45 -8.72 7.80
C ALA A 137 -2.17 -8.79 6.45
N ALA A 138 -3.14 -9.69 6.30
CA ALA A 138 -3.94 -9.82 5.09
C ALA A 138 -4.78 -8.55 4.84
N LEU A 139 -5.36 -7.95 5.89
CA LEU A 139 -6.06 -6.66 5.80
C LEU A 139 -5.11 -5.53 5.39
N ALA A 140 -3.92 -5.46 5.99
CA ALA A 140 -2.91 -4.45 5.68
C ALA A 140 -2.43 -4.58 4.21
N LEU A 141 -2.07 -5.78 3.78
CA LEU A 141 -1.70 -6.08 2.38
C LEU A 141 -2.81 -5.68 1.40
N ARG A 142 -4.06 -5.97 1.76
CA ARG A 142 -5.23 -5.64 0.95
C ARG A 142 -5.40 -4.12 0.84
N TRP A 143 -5.32 -3.41 1.96
CA TRP A 143 -5.42 -1.95 2.02
C TRP A 143 -4.29 -1.28 1.23
N LEU A 144 -3.05 -1.73 1.41
CA LEU A 144 -1.89 -1.24 0.67
C LEU A 144 -2.07 -1.45 -0.84
N GLY A 145 -2.52 -2.63 -1.26
CA GLY A 145 -2.79 -2.92 -2.67
C GLY A 145 -3.89 -2.03 -3.27
N LEU A 146 -4.93 -1.73 -2.50
CA LEU A 146 -6.04 -0.87 -2.94
C LEU A 146 -5.64 0.60 -3.12
N HIS A 147 -4.72 1.12 -2.30
CA HIS A 147 -4.48 2.55 -2.21
C HIS A 147 -3.11 3.00 -2.71
N LEU A 148 -2.06 2.21 -2.49
CA LEU A 148 -0.69 2.65 -2.75
C LEU A 148 -0.37 2.65 -4.25
N GLU A 149 -0.82 1.63 -5.00
CA GLU A 149 -0.56 1.53 -6.43
C GLU A 149 -1.24 2.66 -7.24
N PRO A 150 -2.55 2.96 -7.04
CA PRO A 150 -3.17 4.14 -7.65
C PRO A 150 -2.52 5.47 -7.23
N ALA A 151 -2.14 5.61 -5.95
CA ALA A 151 -1.49 6.83 -5.46
C ALA A 151 -0.14 7.08 -6.15
N ILE A 152 0.69 6.05 -6.28
CA ILE A 152 1.96 6.13 -7.00
C ILE A 152 1.74 6.47 -8.47
N ALA A 153 0.72 5.90 -9.12
CA ALA A 153 0.39 6.20 -10.51
C ALA A 153 0.03 7.68 -10.71
N VAL A 154 -0.80 8.25 -9.83
CA VAL A 154 -1.14 9.69 -9.83
C VAL A 154 0.10 10.56 -9.65
N LEU A 155 0.96 10.24 -8.68
CA LEU A 155 2.18 11.01 -8.44
C LEU A 155 3.12 10.97 -9.64
N ARG A 156 3.29 9.81 -10.29
CA ARG A 156 4.12 9.70 -11.50
C ARG A 156 3.60 10.55 -12.65
N LEU A 157 2.28 10.61 -12.85
CA LEU A 157 1.67 11.42 -13.90
C LEU A 157 1.74 12.92 -13.57
N GLY A 158 1.59 13.30 -12.30
CA GLY A 158 1.67 14.71 -11.87
C GLY A 158 3.10 15.26 -11.84
N LEU A 159 4.11 14.41 -11.63
CA LEU A 159 5.53 14.77 -11.63
C LEU A 159 6.19 14.65 -13.01
N ALA A 160 5.55 13.97 -13.96
CA ALA A 160 6.06 13.92 -15.33
C ALA A 160 6.05 15.35 -15.91
N PRO A 161 7.17 15.83 -16.50
CA PRO A 161 7.19 17.13 -17.14
C PRO A 161 6.12 17.17 -18.22
N ALA A 162 5.10 18.00 -17.99
CA ALA A 162 4.02 18.15 -18.93
C ALA A 162 4.55 18.92 -20.15
N VAL A 163 4.92 18.21 -21.22
CA VAL A 163 4.84 18.80 -22.56
C VAL A 163 3.35 18.99 -22.83
N ARG A 164 2.81 20.12 -22.36
CA ARG A 164 1.46 20.55 -22.69
C ARG A 164 1.49 21.01 -24.15
N CYS A 165 1.29 20.08 -25.08
CA CYS A 165 0.80 20.46 -26.40
C CYS A 165 -0.62 20.98 -26.19
N ILE A 166 -0.76 22.28 -26.04
CA ILE A 166 -2.06 22.95 -26.11
C ILE A 166 -2.41 22.92 -27.60
N PRO A 167 -3.40 22.12 -28.05
CA PRO A 167 -3.89 22.26 -29.42
C PRO A 167 -4.53 23.64 -29.51
N VAL A 168 -3.80 24.60 -30.06
CA VAL A 168 -4.37 25.87 -30.48
C VAL A 168 -5.15 25.55 -31.74
N ALA A 169 -6.44 25.25 -31.58
CA ALA A 169 -7.36 25.27 -32.70
C ALA A 169 -7.53 26.73 -33.12
N VAL A 170 -6.69 27.18 -34.05
CA VAL A 170 -6.94 28.42 -34.78
C VAL A 170 -8.14 28.12 -35.67
N ALA A 171 -9.30 28.66 -35.30
CA ALA A 171 -10.42 28.71 -36.23
C ALA A 171 -9.97 29.57 -37.41
N SER A 172 -9.60 28.92 -38.52
CA SER A 172 -9.46 29.61 -39.79
C SER A 172 -10.86 30.04 -40.21
N PRO A 173 -11.16 31.34 -40.35
CA PRO A 173 -12.40 31.77 -40.97
C PRO A 173 -12.37 31.27 -42.41
N THR A 174 -13.03 30.15 -42.68
CA THR A 174 -13.39 29.78 -44.03
C THR A 174 -14.41 30.81 -44.49
N TRP A 175 -13.95 31.83 -45.19
CA TRP A 175 -14.81 32.73 -45.93
C TRP A 175 -15.63 31.88 -46.91
N PRO A 176 -16.97 31.88 -46.83
CA PRO A 176 -17.76 31.25 -47.87
C PRO A 176 -17.47 32.01 -49.17
N LEU A 177 -17.05 31.30 -50.22
CA LEU A 177 -17.09 31.81 -51.59
C LEU A 177 -18.57 31.95 -51.98
N SER A 178 -19.19 33.04 -51.54
CA SER A 178 -20.55 33.40 -51.93
C SER A 178 -20.57 33.74 -53.42
N ARG A 179 -20.99 32.77 -54.25
CA ARG A 179 -21.52 33.05 -55.59
C ARG A 179 -22.88 33.72 -55.40
N GLY A 180 -22.88 35.04 -55.31
CA GLY A 180 -24.11 35.83 -55.22
C GLY A 180 -23.78 37.26 -54.81
N LEU A 181 -23.64 38.13 -55.80
CA LEU A 181 -23.56 39.57 -55.59
C LEU A 181 -24.94 40.05 -55.10
N ALA A 182 -25.11 40.19 -53.79
CA ALA A 182 -26.14 41.05 -53.23
C ALA A 182 -25.52 42.44 -52.98
N PRO A 183 -26.17 43.55 -53.39
CA PRO A 183 -25.65 44.88 -53.13
C PRO A 183 -25.68 45.15 -51.62
N VAL A 184 -24.48 45.30 -51.04
CA VAL A 184 -24.30 45.71 -49.64
C VAL A 184 -24.75 47.18 -49.52
N ARG A 185 -25.85 47.42 -48.80
CA ARG A 185 -26.16 48.75 -48.27
C ARG A 185 -25.24 49.00 -47.07
N VAL A 186 -24.26 49.87 -47.26
CA VAL A 186 -23.43 50.38 -46.16
C VAL A 186 -24.31 51.27 -45.29
N VAL A 187 -24.75 50.75 -44.15
CA VAL A 187 -25.25 51.60 -43.06
C VAL A 187 -24.02 52.10 -42.31
N ALA A 188 -23.61 53.33 -42.59
CA ALA A 188 -22.60 54.01 -41.81
C ALA A 188 -23.18 54.33 -40.43
N SER A 189 -22.91 53.49 -39.42
CA SER A 189 -23.10 53.88 -38.03
C SER A 189 -21.93 54.75 -37.60
N SER A 190 -22.18 56.06 -37.55
CA SER A 190 -21.26 57.06 -37.01
C SER A 190 -21.30 57.03 -35.48
N HIS A 191 -20.55 56.11 -34.87
CA HIS A 191 -20.15 56.26 -33.47
C HIS A 191 -18.92 57.17 -33.37
N LEU A 192 -19.16 58.48 -33.52
CA LEU A 192 -18.22 59.52 -33.11
C LEU A 192 -18.08 59.46 -31.59
N ARG A 193 -16.92 59.00 -31.08
CA ARG A 193 -16.48 59.36 -29.73
C ARG A 193 -15.98 60.79 -29.80
N GLY A 194 -16.65 61.70 -29.09
CA GLY A 194 -16.15 63.07 -28.90
C GLY A 194 -14.79 63.08 -28.18
N PRO A 195 -13.97 64.11 -28.40
CA PRO A 195 -12.63 64.19 -27.80
C PRO A 195 -12.71 64.36 -26.27
N PRO A 196 -11.66 63.95 -25.53
CA PRO A 196 -11.62 64.04 -24.08
C PRO A 196 -11.63 65.51 -23.62
N SER A 197 -12.42 65.80 -22.59
CA SER A 197 -12.33 67.04 -21.83
C SER A 197 -11.22 66.90 -20.78
N PHE A 198 -10.45 67.98 -20.60
CA PHE A 198 -9.43 68.12 -19.56
C PHE A 198 -10.06 68.16 -18.15
#